data_AF-A0A800IBC3-F1
#
_entry.id   AF-A0A800IBC3-F1
#
_cell.length_a   1.000
_cell.length_b   1.000
_cell.length_c   1.000
_cell.angle_alpha   90.00
_cell.angle_beta   90.00
_cell.angle_gamma   90.00
#
_symmetry.space_group_name_H-M   'P 1'
#
loop_
_entity.id
_entity.type
_entity.pdbx_description
1 polymer ?
#
loop_
_entity_poly.entity_id
_entity_poly.type
_entity_poly.pdbx_seq_one_letter_code
_entity_poly.pdbx_strand_id
1 'polypeptide(L)'
;MSIPVTIEQLPARLDDYGNDCFLITVGSDGTPKVVHVPVAMEGREIRCTPGGGTLRNLASGGPVTLIFPPPGVGAHSMLVDGTGSVVSAEEPTEVTISFVSGILHRPPSSLGC
;
A
#
# COMPACT_ATOMS: atom_id res chain seq x y z
N MET A 1 15.64 9.86 6.08
CA MET A 1 15.36 10.81 4.99
C MET A 1 14.01 10.45 4.40
N SER A 2 13.14 11.43 4.23
CA SER A 2 11.81 11.23 3.64
C SER A 2 11.65 12.17 2.45
N ILE A 3 11.20 11.65 1.31
CA ILE A 3 10.94 12.41 0.09
C ILE A 3 9.47 12.20 -0.27
N PRO A 4 8.65 13.25 -0.40
CA PRO A 4 7.25 13.10 -0.78
C PRO A 4 7.09 12.41 -2.14
N VAL A 5 6.03 11.61 -2.27
CA VAL A 5 5.56 11.01 -3.51
C VAL A 5 4.16 11.53 -3.79
N THR A 6 3.88 11.91 -5.03
CA THR A 6 2.54 12.30 -5.47
C THR A 6 1.86 11.16 -6.23
N ILE A 7 0.54 11.22 -6.38
CA ILE A 7 -0.23 10.22 -7.14
C ILE A 7 0.24 10.14 -8.60
N GLU A 8 0.63 11.26 -9.21
CA GLU A 8 1.16 11.32 -10.58
C GLU A 8 2.49 10.58 -10.73
N GLN A 9 3.24 10.42 -9.64
CA GLN A 9 4.52 9.72 -9.63
C GLN A 9 4.36 8.21 -9.42
N LEU A 10 3.23 7.75 -8.88
CA LEU A 10 3.06 6.34 -8.53
C LEU A 10 3.27 5.36 -9.69
N PRO A 11 2.76 5.59 -10.92
CA PRO A 11 2.98 4.65 -12.01
C PRO A 11 4.47 4.41 -12.29
N ALA A 12 5.26 5.48 -12.42
CA ALA A 12 6.70 5.38 -12.62
C ALA A 12 7.42 4.74 -11.43
N ARG A 13 6.93 4.95 -10.20
CA ARG A 13 7.47 4.27 -9.02
C ARG A 13 7.17 2.78 -8.99
N LEU A 14 6.01 2.35 -9.46
CA LEU A 14 5.70 0.93 -9.56
C LEU A 14 6.57 0.24 -10.62
N ASP A 15 6.95 0.94 -11.69
CA ASP A 15 7.95 0.43 -12.65
C ASP A 15 9.32 0.22 -11.99
N ASP A 16 9.73 1.13 -11.08
CA ASP A 16 11.00 1.05 -10.35
C ASP A 16 11.01 -0.01 -9.23
N TYR A 17 9.91 -0.12 -8.47
CA TYR A 17 9.81 -0.95 -7.26
C TYR A 17 9.24 -2.34 -7.52
N GLY A 18 8.52 -2.51 -8.63
CA GLY A 18 7.64 -3.64 -8.86
C GLY A 18 6.27 -3.45 -8.20
N ASN A 19 5.40 -4.44 -8.45
CA ASN A 19 3.99 -4.40 -8.07
C ASN A 19 3.69 -5.10 -6.74
N ASP A 20 4.64 -5.82 -6.16
CA ASP A 20 4.44 -6.54 -4.90
C ASP A 20 4.67 -5.62 -3.70
N CYS A 21 3.71 -5.59 -2.78
CA CYS A 21 3.79 -4.76 -1.58
C CYS A 21 3.25 -5.48 -0.35
N PHE A 22 3.61 -4.98 0.83
CA PHE A 22 2.89 -5.28 2.06
C PHE A 22 1.71 -4.33 2.20
N LEU A 23 0.49 -4.86 2.17
CA LEU A 23 -0.74 -4.12 2.46
C LEU A 23 -1.10 -4.29 3.93
N ILE A 24 -1.25 -3.16 4.62
CA ILE A 24 -1.65 -3.07 6.00
C ILE A 24 -3.07 -2.51 6.06
N THR A 25 -3.94 -3.21 6.79
CA THR A 25 -5.31 -2.78 7.10
C THR A 25 -5.56 -2.93 8.59
N VAL A 26 -6.59 -2.29 9.13
CA VAL A 26 -6.91 -2.34 10.57
C VAL A 26 -8.30 -2.93 10.76
N GLY A 27 -8.42 -3.90 11.66
CA GLY A 27 -9.72 -4.46 12.06
C GLY A 27 -10.53 -3.47 12.91
N SER A 28 -11.83 -3.73 13.06
CA SER A 28 -12.71 -2.92 13.92
C SER A 28 -12.30 -2.95 15.40
N ASP A 29 -11.53 -3.95 15.81
CA ASP A 29 -10.90 -4.08 17.13
C ASP A 29 -9.59 -3.29 17.27
N GLY A 30 -9.15 -2.59 16.23
CA GLY A 30 -7.89 -1.86 16.18
C GLY A 30 -6.67 -2.74 15.86
N THR A 31 -6.85 -4.03 15.59
CA THR A 31 -5.73 -4.94 15.32
C THR A 31 -5.26 -4.80 13.87
N PRO A 32 -3.96 -4.53 13.61
CA PRO A 32 -3.45 -4.47 12.25
C PRO A 32 -3.38 -5.87 11.62
N LYS A 33 -3.63 -5.91 10.32
CA LYS A 33 -3.42 -7.07 9.45
C LYS A 33 -2.46 -6.69 8.35
N VAL A 34 -1.44 -7.53 8.16
CA VAL A 34 -0.44 -7.37 7.10
C VAL A 34 -0.56 -8.55 6.13
N VAL A 35 -0.62 -8.26 4.84
CA VAL A 35 -0.59 -9.27 3.76
C VAL A 35 0.40 -8.83 2.70
N HIS A 36 1.02 -9.79 2.00
CA HIS A 36 1.87 -9.52 0.84
C HIS A 36 1.06 -9.77 -0.43
N VAL A 37 0.83 -8.74 -1.25
CA VAL A 37 -0.07 -8.80 -2.41
C VAL A 37 0.49 -8.00 -3.58
N PRO A 38 0.29 -8.48 -4.83
CA PRO A 38 0.52 -7.66 -6.01
C PRO A 38 -0.58 -6.59 -6.12
N VAL A 39 -0.19 -5.41 -6.62
CA VAL A 39 -1.11 -4.30 -6.88
C VAL A 39 -0.98 -3.81 -8.31
N ALA A 40 -2.03 -3.19 -8.84
CA ALA A 40 -2.01 -2.54 -10.14
C ALA A 40 -2.63 -1.13 -10.06
N MET A 41 -2.22 -0.24 -10.95
CA MET A 41 -2.90 1.05 -11.14
C MET A 41 -4.09 0.88 -12.07
N GLU A 42 -5.24 1.42 -11.68
CA GLU A 42 -6.38 1.63 -12.56
C GLU A 42 -6.78 3.11 -12.51
N GLY A 43 -6.38 3.87 -13.53
CA GLY A 43 -6.52 5.31 -13.53
C GLY A 43 -5.71 5.95 -12.38
N ARG A 44 -6.41 6.48 -11.38
CA ARG A 44 -5.81 7.11 -10.18
C ARG A 44 -6.00 6.28 -8.91
N GLU A 45 -6.48 5.05 -9.04
CA GLU A 45 -6.67 4.13 -7.92
C GLU A 45 -5.70 2.96 -8.00
N ILE A 46 -5.40 2.38 -6.85
CA ILE A 46 -4.62 1.15 -6.74
C ILE A 46 -5.60 0.01 -6.50
N ARG A 47 -5.46 -1.09 -7.25
CA ARG A 47 -6.28 -2.30 -7.10
C ARG A 47 -5.46 -3.50 -6.67
N CYS A 48 -6.09 -4.37 -5.89
CA CYS A 48 -5.54 -5.69 -5.59
C CYS A 48 -6.64 -6.68 -5.16
N THR A 49 -6.29 -7.96 -5.14
CA THR A 49 -7.17 -9.08 -4.75
C THR A 49 -6.65 -9.73 -3.46
N PRO A 50 -6.88 -9.12 -2.28
CA PRO A 50 -6.33 -9.62 -1.02
C PRO A 50 -7.20 -10.75 -0.44
N GLY A 51 -6.69 -11.41 0.60
CA GLY A 51 -7.45 -12.45 1.32
C GLY A 51 -8.64 -11.91 2.12
N GLY A 52 -9.56 -12.80 2.50
CA GLY A 52 -10.83 -12.46 3.16
C GLY A 52 -10.72 -11.64 4.45
N GLY A 53 -9.59 -11.73 5.17
CA GLY A 53 -9.36 -10.88 6.34
C GLY A 53 -9.22 -9.40 6.00
N THR A 54 -8.53 -9.08 4.91
CA THR A 54 -8.40 -7.70 4.40
C THR A 54 -9.71 -7.20 3.84
N LEU A 55 -10.41 -8.04 3.07
CA LEU A 55 -11.75 -7.73 2.53
C LEU A 55 -12.74 -7.37 3.66
N ARG A 56 -12.75 -8.15 4.75
CA ARG A 56 -13.57 -7.83 5.94
C ARG A 56 -13.21 -6.49 6.57
N ASN A 57 -11.91 -6.19 6.69
CA ASN A 57 -11.46 -4.92 7.26
C ASN A 57 -11.90 -3.71 6.40
N LEU A 58 -12.03 -3.89 5.09
CA LEU A 58 -12.38 -2.81 4.13
C LEU A 58 -13.83 -2.85 3.66
N ALA A 59 -14.69 -3.70 4.24
CA ALA A 59 -16.08 -3.85 3.82
C ALA A 59 -16.91 -2.56 3.96
N SER A 60 -16.56 -1.70 4.92
CA SER A 60 -17.16 -0.36 5.11
C SER A 60 -16.22 0.78 4.73
N GLY A 61 -15.13 0.47 4.03
CA GLY A 61 -14.03 1.38 3.79
C GLY A 61 -13.14 1.58 5.02
N GLY A 62 -11.87 1.90 4.81
CA GLY A 62 -10.94 2.14 5.91
C GLY A 62 -9.55 2.58 5.48
N PRO A 63 -8.72 3.05 6.42
CA PRO A 63 -7.35 3.44 6.13
C PRO A 63 -6.51 2.21 5.76
N VAL A 64 -5.61 2.40 4.82
CA VAL A 64 -4.63 1.41 4.41
C VAL A 64 -3.25 2.03 4.28
N THR A 65 -2.22 1.24 4.51
CA THR A 65 -0.84 1.59 4.17
C THR A 65 -0.26 0.47 3.31
N LEU A 66 0.34 0.84 2.18
CA LEU A 66 1.12 -0.04 1.33
C LEU A 66 2.60 0.25 1.56
N ILE A 67 3.39 -0.81 1.71
CA ILE A 67 4.85 -0.71 1.85
C ILE A 67 5.49 -1.52 0.73
N PHE A 68 6.23 -0.83 -0.13
CA PHE A 68 7.09 -1.44 -1.13
C PHE A 68 8.51 -1.50 -0.58
N PRO A 69 9.12 -2.69 -0.50
CA PRO A 69 10.53 -2.83 -0.16
C PRO A 69 11.43 -2.01 -1.10
N PRO A 70 12.62 -1.59 -0.65
CA PRO A 70 13.54 -0.89 -1.53
C PRO A 70 13.95 -1.83 -2.69
N PRO A 71 14.01 -1.33 -3.95
CA PRO A 71 14.35 -2.15 -5.12
C PRO A 71 15.83 -2.60 -5.15
N GLY A 72 16.63 -2.12 -4.20
CA GLY A 72 18.04 -2.49 -4.07
C GLY A 72 18.65 -1.94 -2.79
N VAL A 73 19.88 -2.39 -2.50
CA VAL A 73 20.63 -1.98 -1.32
C VAL A 73 20.84 -0.46 -1.33
N GLY A 74 20.50 0.19 -0.22
CA GLY A 74 20.65 1.65 -0.05
C GLY A 74 19.54 2.50 -0.66
N ALA A 75 18.59 1.91 -1.39
CA ALA A 75 17.41 2.61 -1.86
C ALA A 75 16.42 2.89 -0.71
N HIS A 76 15.44 3.74 -0.98
CA HIS A 76 14.37 4.04 -0.04
C HIS A 76 13.28 2.95 -0.16
N SER A 77 12.58 2.65 0.91
CA SER A 77 11.26 2.00 0.82
C SER A 77 10.24 3.04 0.37
N MET A 78 9.24 2.64 -0.39
CA MET A 78 8.10 3.49 -0.69
C MET A 78 6.94 3.12 0.24
N LEU A 79 6.40 4.12 0.95
CA LEU A 79 5.20 3.98 1.76
C LEU A 79 4.10 4.82 1.12
N VAL A 80 2.93 4.21 0.96
CA VAL A 80 1.76 4.86 0.37
C VAL A 80 0.59 4.66 1.33
N ASP A 81 0.00 5.76 1.79
CA ASP A 81 -1.23 5.74 2.56
C ASP A 81 -2.42 6.01 1.66
N GLY A 82 -3.53 5.36 1.96
CA GLY A 82 -4.76 5.50 1.20
C GLY A 82 -6.00 5.17 2.02
N THR A 83 -7.14 5.28 1.35
CA THR A 83 -8.42 4.75 1.83
C THR A 83 -8.83 3.62 0.91
N GLY A 84 -8.96 2.42 1.47
CA GLY A 84 -9.38 1.23 0.73
C GLY A 84 -10.87 0.93 0.90
N SER A 85 -11.49 0.36 -0.12
CA SER A 85 -12.85 -0.19 -0.07
C SER A 85 -12.97 -1.41 -0.98
N VAL A 86 -13.89 -2.33 -0.66
CA VAL A 86 -14.24 -3.43 -1.57
C VAL A 86 -14.93 -2.89 -2.82
N VAL A 87 -14.64 -3.47 -3.99
CA VAL A 87 -15.24 -3.04 -5.27
C VAL A 87 -16.71 -3.50 -5.38
N SER A 88 -17.05 -4.66 -4.81
CA SER A 88 -18.41 -5.18 -4.70
C SER A 88 -18.69 -5.63 -3.27
N ALA A 89 -19.88 -5.32 -2.76
CA ALA A 89 -20.30 -5.70 -1.41
C ALA A 89 -20.86 -7.13 -1.33
N GLU A 90 -21.44 -7.65 -2.42
CA GLU A 90 -22.10 -8.96 -2.43
C GLU A 90 -21.07 -10.11 -2.49
N GLU A 91 -20.09 -9.98 -3.37
CA GLU A 91 -19.01 -10.96 -3.55
C GLU A 91 -17.65 -10.24 -3.60
N PRO A 92 -17.15 -9.76 -2.44
CA PRO A 92 -15.92 -9.00 -2.38
C PRO A 92 -14.73 -9.91 -2.69
N THR A 93 -14.07 -9.65 -3.82
CA THR A 93 -12.80 -10.30 -4.21
C THR A 93 -11.69 -9.27 -4.42
N GLU A 94 -12.05 -8.06 -4.80
CA GLU A 94 -11.14 -6.97 -5.13
C GLU A 94 -11.36 -5.77 -4.20
N VAL A 95 -10.27 -5.07 -3.92
CA VAL A 95 -10.30 -3.76 -3.25
C VAL A 95 -9.73 -2.70 -4.17
N THR A 96 -10.33 -1.51 -4.12
CA THR A 96 -9.74 -0.29 -4.66
C THR A 96 -9.21 0.56 -3.52
N ILE A 97 -8.13 1.30 -3.78
CA ILE A 97 -7.45 2.14 -2.81
C ILE A 97 -7.23 3.50 -3.46
N SER A 98 -7.86 4.53 -2.88
CA SER A 98 -7.64 5.92 -3.25
C SER A 98 -6.41 6.45 -2.50
N PHE A 99 -5.49 7.07 -3.23
CA PHE A 99 -4.28 7.67 -2.67
C PHE A 99 -4.58 8.83 -1.71
N VAL A 100 -3.89 8.86 -0.57
CA VAL A 100 -3.93 9.96 0.40
C VAL A 100 -2.56 10.63 0.53
N SER A 101 -1.50 9.84 0.72
CA SER A 101 -0.14 10.36 0.81
C SER A 101 0.89 9.31 0.42
N GLY A 102 2.11 9.75 0.13
CA GLY A 102 3.21 8.83 -0.15
C GLY A 102 4.55 9.43 0.19
N ILE A 103 5.48 8.58 0.61
CA ILE A 103 6.88 8.95 0.87
C ILE A 103 7.83 7.86 0.39
N LEU A 104 8.99 8.28 -0.10
CA LEU A 104 10.18 7.46 -0.12
C LEU A 104 10.90 7.66 1.21
N HIS A 105 11.04 6.60 1.99
CA HIS A 105 11.68 6.65 3.29
C HIS A 105 12.87 5.72 3.36
N ARG A 106 13.95 6.21 3.97
CA ARG A 106 15.00 5.37 4.51
C ARG A 106 15.36 5.89 5.90
N PRO A 107 15.69 5.00 6.85
CA PRO A 107 16.19 5.44 8.13
C PRO A 107 17.46 6.30 7.93
N PRO A 108 17.78 7.18 8.88
CA PRO A 108 19.12 7.76 8.94
C PRO A 108 20.15 6.63 8.90
N SER A 109 21.28 6.86 8.26
CA SER A 109 22.44 5.96 8.37
C SER A 109 22.92 6.02 9.83
N SER A 110 22.37 5.14 10.66
CA SER A 110 22.78 4.96 12.05
C SER A 110 22.56 3.50 12.43
N LEU A 111 23.49 2.66 12.01
CA LEU A 111 24.13 1.62 12.80
C LEU A 111 25.51 1.44 12.17
N GLY A 112 26.43 2.33 12.55
CA GLY A 112 27.84 2.00 12.46
C GLY A 112 28.08 0.84 13.43
N CYS A 113 28.53 -0.28 12.89
CA CYS A 113 29.30 -1.25 13.65
C CYS A 113 30.78 -0.97 13.39
#